data_AF-A0A7W1D0B9-F1
#
_entry.id   AF-A0A7W1D0B9-F1
#
_cell.length_a   1.000
_cell.length_b   1.000
_cell.length_c   1.000
_cell.angle_alpha   90.00
_cell.angle_beta   90.00
_cell.angle_gamma   90.00
#
_symmetry.space_group_name_H-M   'P 1'
#
loop_
_entity.id
_entity.type
_entity.pdbx_description
1 polymer ?
#
loop_
_entity_poly.entity_id
_entity_poly.type
_entity_poly.pdbx_seq_one_letter_code
_entity_poly.pdbx_strand_id
1 'polypeptide(L)'
;MVQIVPGRFTARTDEPFVVFIIGMRINNLFAVRKWFPTFRAMGPMLKELYQHPEKGFLGGEFFLYWRGPALVQYWRSFEDLERFARNPDDPHMPAWQRFNRTVGKDGSVGIFHETFIVERGNYEAIYSNM
;
A
#
# COMPACT_ATOMS: atom_id res chain seq x y z
N MET A 1 17.72 -14.19 0.32
CA MET A 1 17.49 -14.16 1.78
C MET A 1 17.60 -12.71 2.21
N VAL A 2 16.67 -12.22 3.03
CA VAL A 2 16.78 -10.88 3.62
C VAL A 2 17.96 -10.89 4.58
N GLN A 3 18.84 -9.91 4.48
CA GLN A 3 19.99 -9.78 5.38
C GLN A 3 19.50 -9.20 6.71
N ILE A 4 19.70 -9.94 7.79
CA ILE A 4 19.43 -9.46 9.15
C ILE A 4 20.61 -8.59 9.57
N VAL A 5 20.37 -7.37 10.04
CA VAL A 5 21.39 -6.46 10.56
C VAL A 5 21.31 -6.44 12.09
N PRO A 6 22.24 -7.10 12.82
CA PRO A 6 22.21 -7.12 14.27
C PRO A 6 22.52 -5.74 14.86
N GLY A 7 21.84 -5.37 15.95
CA GLY A 7 22.00 -4.09 16.62
C GLY A 7 20.72 -3.24 16.61
N ARG A 8 20.84 -1.99 17.08
CA ARG A 8 19.74 -1.02 17.13
C ARG A 8 19.97 0.09 16.12
N PHE A 9 19.02 0.27 15.22
CA PHE A 9 19.08 1.25 14.13
C PHE A 9 17.87 2.18 14.17
N THR A 10 18.01 3.33 13.51
CA THR A 10 16.93 4.29 13.33
C THR A 10 16.97 4.80 11.89
N ALA A 11 15.79 4.99 11.29
CA ALA A 11 15.70 5.67 10.01
C ALA A 11 15.73 7.18 10.25
N ARG A 12 16.53 7.90 9.47
CA ARG A 12 16.60 9.37 9.51
C ARG A 12 16.35 9.92 8.11
N THR A 13 15.44 10.88 8.05
CA THR A 13 15.11 11.75 6.93
C THR A 13 14.88 13.16 7.46
N ASP A 14 15.41 14.13 6.72
CA ASP A 14 15.16 15.55 6.93
C ASP A 14 14.04 16.05 6.01
N GLU A 15 13.49 15.22 5.13
CA GLU A 15 12.37 15.58 4.25
C GLU A 15 11.04 15.07 4.82
N PRO A 16 9.93 15.80 4.62
CA PRO A 16 8.60 15.26 4.88
C PRO A 16 8.34 14.04 3.98
N PHE A 17 7.49 13.14 4.43
CA PHE A 17 7.13 11.93 3.69
C PHE A 17 5.68 11.53 3.99
N VAL A 18 5.16 10.57 3.23
CA VAL A 18 3.79 10.08 3.39
C VAL A 18 3.80 8.63 3.86
N VAL A 19 2.98 8.35 4.87
CA VAL A 19 2.59 7.00 5.25
C VAL A 19 1.21 6.74 4.66
N PHE A 20 1.11 5.73 3.80
CA PHE A 20 -0.13 5.34 3.15
C PHE A 20 -0.50 3.92 3.54
N ILE A 21 -1.60 3.78 4.28
CA ILE A 21 -2.12 2.49 4.70
C ILE A 21 -3.29 2.15 3.77
N ILE A 22 -3.21 1.02 3.08
CA ILE A 22 -4.29 0.55 2.21
C ILE A 22 -4.60 -0.91 2.51
N GLY A 23 -5.87 -1.29 2.44
CA GLY A 23 -6.23 -2.68 2.67
C GLY A 23 -7.59 -3.05 2.11
N MET A 24 -7.87 -4.35 2.23
CA MET A 24 -9.12 -4.96 1.82
C MET A 24 -9.73 -5.70 3.00
N ARG A 25 -11.04 -5.59 3.17
CA ARG A 25 -11.81 -6.39 4.12
C ARG A 25 -12.81 -7.28 3.39
N ILE A 26 -12.69 -8.58 3.57
CA ILE A 26 -13.66 -9.55 3.05
C ILE A 26 -14.87 -9.52 3.98
N ASN A 27 -16.03 -9.06 3.52
CA ASN A 27 -17.26 -9.05 4.32
C ASN A 27 -18.06 -10.34 4.11
N ASN A 28 -18.09 -10.86 2.88
CA ASN A 28 -18.67 -12.16 2.56
C ASN A 28 -17.57 -13.15 2.12
N LEU A 29 -17.25 -14.13 2.97
CA LEU A 29 -16.21 -15.13 2.70
C LEU A 29 -16.54 -16.02 1.49
N PHE A 30 -17.82 -16.28 1.23
CA PHE A 30 -18.28 -17.09 0.10
C PHE A 30 -18.23 -16.35 -1.24
N ALA A 31 -18.04 -15.03 -1.25
CA ALA A 31 -17.91 -14.22 -2.47
C ALA A 31 -16.51 -14.31 -3.09
N VAL A 32 -15.96 -15.53 -3.25
CA VAL A 32 -14.58 -15.78 -3.70
C VAL A 32 -14.28 -15.13 -5.05
N ARG A 33 -15.23 -15.20 -5.98
CA ARG A 33 -15.10 -14.57 -7.31
C ARG A 33 -14.98 -13.03 -7.25
N LYS A 34 -15.32 -12.41 -6.13
CA LYS A 34 -15.20 -10.96 -5.91
C LYS A 34 -13.93 -10.60 -5.14
N TRP A 35 -13.69 -11.23 -4.00
CA TRP A 35 -12.54 -10.84 -3.16
C TRP A 35 -11.20 -11.33 -3.70
N PHE A 36 -11.13 -12.47 -4.40
CA PHE A 36 -9.85 -13.00 -4.89
C PHE A 36 -9.20 -12.13 -5.98
N PRO A 37 -9.94 -11.63 -7.00
CA PRO A 37 -9.37 -10.67 -7.96
C PRO A 37 -8.95 -9.32 -7.35
N THR A 38 -9.64 -8.87 -6.29
CA THR A 38 -9.25 -7.66 -5.55
C THR A 38 -7.97 -7.90 -4.76
N PHE A 39 -7.85 -9.04 -4.07
CA PHE A 39 -6.64 -9.44 -3.36
C PHE A 39 -5.41 -9.47 -4.28
N ARG A 40 -5.55 -10.03 -5.48
CA ARG A 40 -4.45 -10.13 -6.46
C ARG A 40 -4.08 -8.81 -7.15
N ALA A 41 -4.87 -7.76 -6.97
CA ALA A 41 -4.66 -6.47 -7.64
C ALA A 41 -3.38 -5.76 -7.16
N MET A 42 -2.96 -5.99 -5.91
CA MET A 42 -1.83 -5.27 -5.32
C MET A 42 -0.46 -5.71 -5.85
N GLY A 43 -0.32 -6.97 -6.27
CA GLY A 43 0.95 -7.51 -6.75
C GLY A 43 1.53 -6.73 -7.94
N PRO A 44 0.78 -6.54 -9.04
CA PRO A 44 1.22 -5.73 -10.18
C PRO A 44 1.54 -4.27 -9.81
N MET A 45 0.74 -3.65 -8.91
CA MET A 45 1.01 -2.29 -8.45
C MET A 45 2.34 -2.18 -7.73
N LEU A 46 2.61 -3.07 -6.77
CA LEU A 46 3.89 -3.10 -6.07
C LEU A 46 5.06 -3.38 -7.01
N LYS A 47 4.89 -4.31 -7.95
CA LYS A 47 5.92 -4.61 -8.95
C LYS A 47 6.29 -3.36 -9.76
N GLU A 48 5.29 -2.63 -10.25
CA GLU A 48 5.47 -1.38 -10.98
C GLU A 48 6.25 -0.36 -10.15
N LEU A 49 5.85 -0.16 -8.89
CA LEU A 49 6.48 0.80 -7.99
C LEU A 49 7.93 0.45 -7.65
N TYR A 50 8.25 -0.84 -7.46
CA TYR A 50 9.62 -1.29 -7.24
C TYR A 50 10.49 -1.21 -8.50
N GLN A 51 9.90 -1.32 -9.70
CA GLN A 51 10.63 -1.18 -10.97
C GLN A 51 10.87 0.29 -11.36
N HIS A 52 10.04 1.21 -10.84
CA HIS A 52 10.02 2.63 -11.19
C HIS A 52 10.15 3.53 -9.95
N PRO A 53 11.32 3.58 -9.29
CA PRO A 53 11.53 4.35 -8.06
C PRO A 53 11.34 5.87 -8.23
N GLU A 54 11.39 6.38 -9.46
CA GLU A 54 11.06 7.76 -9.81
C GLU A 54 9.60 8.13 -9.53
N LYS A 55 8.72 7.14 -9.33
CA LYS A 55 7.32 7.35 -8.94
C LYS A 55 7.16 7.76 -7.47
N GLY A 56 8.25 7.77 -6.70
CA GLY A 56 8.26 8.28 -5.33
C GLY A 56 7.91 7.26 -4.25
N PHE A 57 7.73 5.99 -4.60
CA PHE A 57 7.56 4.91 -3.63
C PHE A 57 8.88 4.58 -2.93
N LEU A 58 8.88 4.64 -1.60
CA LEU A 58 10.05 4.38 -0.75
C LEU A 58 10.10 2.93 -0.25
N GLY A 59 8.96 2.24 -0.25
CA GLY A 59 8.84 0.86 0.20
C GLY A 59 7.50 0.60 0.89
N GLY A 60 7.24 -0.65 1.22
CA GLY A 60 6.04 -1.00 1.97
C GLY A 60 6.08 -2.41 2.55
N GLU A 61 5.35 -2.57 3.64
CA GLU A 61 5.26 -3.79 4.44
C GLU A 61 3.84 -4.36 4.37
N PHE A 62 3.75 -5.66 4.07
CA PHE A 62 2.49 -6.35 3.88
C PHE A 62 2.07 -7.11 5.14
N PHE A 63 0.83 -6.92 5.55
CA PHE A 63 0.24 -7.52 6.73
C PHE A 63 -0.99 -8.36 6.35
N LEU A 64 -1.13 -9.52 6.99
CA LEU A 64 -2.34 -10.33 6.91
C LEU A 64 -3.04 -10.33 8.27
N TYR A 65 -4.34 -10.07 8.25
CA TYR A 65 -5.22 -10.24 9.40
C TYR A 65 -6.44 -11.08 9.00
N TRP A 66 -7.24 -11.48 10.00
CA TRP A 66 -8.37 -12.42 9.84
C TRP A 66 -9.26 -12.16 8.60
N ARG A 67 -9.55 -10.89 8.29
CA ARG A 67 -10.48 -10.53 7.21
C ARG A 67 -9.82 -9.95 5.96
N GLY A 68 -8.51 -10.05 5.81
CA GLY A 68 -7.84 -9.62 4.59
C GLY A 68 -6.45 -9.03 4.80
N PRO A 69 -5.86 -8.48 3.73
CA PRO A 69 -4.57 -7.85 3.78
C PRO A 69 -4.65 -6.35 4.09
N ALA A 70 -3.58 -5.85 4.71
CA ALA A 70 -3.20 -4.45 4.71
C ALA A 70 -1.79 -4.30 4.18
N LEU A 71 -1.48 -3.12 3.67
CA LEU A 71 -0.16 -2.74 3.18
C LEU A 71 0.11 -1.34 3.72
N VAL A 72 1.18 -1.22 4.50
CA VAL A 72 1.72 0.08 4.92
C VAL A 72 2.76 0.47 3.89
N GLN A 73 2.61 1.63 3.27
CA GLN A 73 3.50 2.15 2.24
C GLN A 73 4.12 3.46 2.69
N TYR A 74 5.34 3.70 2.25
CA TYR A 74 6.06 4.95 2.45
C TYR A 74 6.28 5.61 1.10
N TRP A 75 6.00 6.89 1.01
CA TRP A 75 6.07 7.69 -0.20
C TRP A 75 6.82 8.98 0.05
N ARG A 76 7.54 9.44 -0.97
CA ARG A 76 8.33 10.67 -0.90
C ARG A 76 7.44 11.90 -0.70
N SER A 77 6.26 11.93 -1.32
CA SER A 77 5.28 13.00 -1.11
C SER A 77 3.86 12.52 -1.42
N PHE A 78 2.87 13.34 -1.06
CA PHE A 78 1.47 13.06 -1.36
C PHE A 78 1.19 13.14 -2.87
N GLU A 79 1.85 14.07 -3.56
CA GLU A 79 1.73 14.30 -5.00
C GLU A 79 2.26 13.11 -5.80
N ASP A 80 3.36 12.48 -5.34
CA ASP A 80 3.89 11.25 -5.93
C ASP A 80 2.89 10.10 -5.82
N LEU A 81 2.30 9.92 -4.64
CA LEU A 81 1.25 8.93 -4.41
C LEU A 81 0.01 9.19 -5.28
N GLU A 82 -0.49 10.43 -5.31
CA GLU A 82 -1.66 10.79 -6.10
C GLU A 82 -1.39 10.61 -7.60
N ARG A 83 -0.21 11.01 -8.09
CA ARG A 83 0.17 10.85 -9.49
C ARG A 83 0.11 9.39 -9.91
N PHE A 84 0.70 8.48 -9.14
CA PHE A 84 0.61 7.05 -9.41
C PHE A 84 -0.84 6.53 -9.39
N ALA A 85 -1.63 6.95 -8.40
CA ALA A 85 -3.01 6.49 -8.28
C ALA A 85 -3.91 6.94 -9.45
N ARG A 86 -3.60 8.07 -10.08
CA ARG A 86 -4.43 8.68 -11.14
C ARG A 86 -3.91 8.47 -12.55
N ASN A 87 -2.67 8.03 -12.70
CA ASN A 87 -2.07 7.81 -14.00
C ASN A 87 -2.79 6.67 -14.74
N PRO A 88 -3.34 6.91 -15.95
CA PRO A 88 -4.04 5.88 -16.71
C PRO A 88 -3.14 4.73 -17.16
N ASP A 89 -1.84 4.98 -17.29
CA ASP A 89 -0.85 3.97 -17.70
C ASP A 89 -0.37 3.11 -16.51
N ASP A 90 -0.76 3.49 -15.28
CA ASP A 90 -0.41 2.76 -14.07
C ASP A 90 -1.48 1.71 -13.70
N PRO A 91 -1.07 0.59 -13.06
CA PRO A 91 -1.95 -0.55 -12.77
C PRO A 91 -3.07 -0.26 -11.76
N HIS A 92 -3.05 0.90 -11.07
CA HIS A 92 -4.08 1.26 -10.11
C HIS A 92 -5.45 1.51 -10.76
N MET A 93 -5.51 2.30 -11.83
CA MET A 93 -6.78 2.68 -12.46
C MET A 93 -7.57 1.48 -13.02
N PRO A 94 -6.97 0.54 -13.78
CA PRO A 94 -7.65 -0.67 -14.21
C PRO A 94 -8.13 -1.56 -13.05
N ALA A 95 -7.37 -1.61 -11.95
CA ALA A 95 -7.76 -2.34 -10.74
C ALA A 95 -9.00 -1.74 -10.09
N TRP A 96 -9.02 -0.41 -9.95
CA TRP A 96 -10.15 0.33 -9.39
C TRP A 96 -11.42 0.20 -10.24
N GLN A 97 -11.30 0.32 -11.57
CA GLN A 97 -12.42 0.13 -12.49
C GLN A 97 -13.02 -1.28 -12.40
N ARG A 98 -12.17 -2.31 -12.32
CA ARG A 98 -12.62 -3.69 -12.13
C ARG A 98 -13.37 -3.84 -10.81
N PHE A 99 -12.80 -3.34 -9.71
CA PHE A 99 -13.44 -3.40 -8.39
C PHE A 99 -14.84 -2.77 -8.40
N ASN A 100 -14.97 -1.57 -8.97
CA ASN A 100 -16.26 -0.88 -9.06
C ASN A 100 -17.29 -1.65 -9.89
N ARG A 101 -16.85 -2.36 -10.94
CA ARG A 101 -17.73 -3.19 -11.77
C ARG A 101 -18.18 -4.48 -11.07
N THR A 102 -17.28 -5.12 -10.31
CA THR A 102 -17.53 -6.45 -9.71
C THR A 102 -18.14 -6.40 -8.32
N VAL A 103 -17.82 -5.36 -7.55
CA VAL A 103 -18.23 -5.18 -6.14
C VAL A 103 -19.05 -3.90 -6.01
N GLY A 104 -18.51 -2.77 -6.46
CA GLY A 104 -19.18 -1.47 -6.36
C GLY A 104 -19.68 -1.20 -4.94
N LYS A 105 -21.00 -1.10 -4.78
CA LYS A 105 -21.68 -0.82 -3.49
C LYS A 105 -22.40 -2.04 -2.90
N ASP A 106 -22.13 -3.25 -3.37
CA ASP A 106 -22.85 -4.45 -2.92
C ASP A 106 -22.46 -4.94 -1.50
N GLY A 107 -21.39 -4.39 -0.93
CA GLY A 107 -20.93 -4.67 0.44
C GLY A 107 -20.17 -5.99 0.63
N SER A 108 -19.97 -6.80 -0.40
CA SER A 108 -19.28 -8.10 -0.29
C SER A 108 -17.79 -7.99 0.04
N VAL A 109 -17.15 -6.91 -0.40
CA VAL A 109 -15.74 -6.57 -0.17
C VAL A 109 -15.61 -5.09 0.14
N GLY A 110 -14.91 -4.75 1.22
CA GLY A 110 -14.51 -3.39 1.54
C GLY A 110 -13.07 -3.12 1.11
N ILE A 111 -12.79 -1.89 0.72
CA ILE A 111 -11.44 -1.34 0.58
C ILE A 111 -11.37 -0.12 1.49
N PHE A 112 -10.23 0.07 2.15
CA PHE A 112 -9.95 1.28 2.90
C PHE A 112 -8.56 1.78 2.53
N HIS A 113 -8.37 3.08 2.69
CA HIS A 113 -7.07 3.70 2.58
C HIS A 113 -7.00 4.92 3.50
N GLU A 114 -5.84 5.14 4.08
CA GLU A 114 -5.56 6.21 5.03
C GLU A 114 -4.21 6.81 4.66
N THR A 115 -4.17 8.13 4.47
CA THR A 115 -2.95 8.83 4.06
C THR A 115 -2.56 9.84 5.12
N PHE A 116 -1.33 9.73 5.61
CA PHE A 116 -0.77 10.61 6.62
C PHE A 116 0.47 11.31 6.06
N ILE A 117 0.49 12.63 6.14
CA ILE A 117 1.68 13.42 5.84
C ILE A 117 2.46 13.59 7.14
N VAL A 118 3.72 13.18 7.12
CA VAL A 118 4.64 13.23 8.24
C VAL A 118 5.64 14.34 7.99
N GLU A 119 5.50 15.42 8.74
CA GLU A 119 6.42 16.55 8.68
C GLU A 119 7.80 16.21 9.27
N ARG A 120 8.81 17.00 8.88
CA ARG A 120 10.17 16.88 9.41
C ARG A 120 10.16 16.86 10.94
N GLY A 121 10.84 15.89 11.52
CA GLY A 121 10.99 15.76 12.98
C GLY A 121 9.76 15.19 13.71
N ASN A 122 8.64 14.96 13.02
CA ASN A 122 7.41 14.44 13.62
C ASN A 122 7.27 12.91 13.44
N TYR A 123 8.37 12.17 13.63
CA TYR A 123 8.35 10.71 13.62
C TYR A 123 9.48 10.11 14.46
N GLU A 124 9.30 8.85 14.85
CA GLU A 124 10.34 8.01 15.42
C GLU A 124 10.29 6.65 14.72
N ALA A 125 11.46 6.12 14.37
CA ALA A 125 11.59 4.77 13.82
C ALA A 125 12.76 4.06 14.51
N ILE A 126 12.50 2.90 15.10
CA ILE A 126 13.49 2.08 15.80
C ILE A 126 13.41 0.66 15.25
N TYR A 127 14.56 0.11 14.90
CA TYR A 127 14.72 -1.25 14.40
C TYR A 127 15.74 -1.96 15.28
N SER A 128 15.46 -3.19 15.70
CA SER A 128 16.33 -3.96 16.58
C SER A 128 16.48 -5.37 16.03
N ASN A 129 17.70 -5.74 15.63
CA ASN A 129 18.02 -7.02 14.99
C ASN A 129 17.13 -7.31 13.76
N MET A 130 16.94 -6.29 12.91
CA MET A 130 16.14 -6.37 11.68
C MET A 130 17.00 -6.35 10.44
#